data_AF-A0A0K2US08-F1
#
_entry.id   AF-A0A0K2US08-F1
#
_cell.length_a   1.000
_cell.length_b   1.000
_cell.length_c   1.000
_cell.angle_alpha   90.00
_cell.angle_beta   90.00
_cell.angle_gamma   90.00
#
_symmetry.space_group_name_H-M   'P 1'
#
loop_
_entity.id
_entity.type
_entity.pdbx_description
1 polymer ?
#
loop_
_entity_poly.entity_id
_entity_poly.type
_entity_poly.pdbx_seq_one_letter_code
_entity_poly.pdbx_strand_id
1 'polypeptide(L)'
;SAECGDYVIEDYPDHTYLSSFKFVPQQDADLERRIMENHKKHVGQSPAEADLNLLETARRCELYGTKMHAAKDHDGMPLNLAVAHMGAVVFQNYTKINTFSWAKIRKLSFKRKRYIIKLHPDTGCYRDTVEFYFEDRNQCKNFWKKCVEHHGFFRCTSSGIRAKEREKRRIIPRGSSFRYSGKTQKEMQEFVRENFVKRQSFHRHVRNLHSSMGNVSQS
;
A
#
# COMPACT_ATOMS: atom_id res chain seq x y z
N SER A 1 4.91 -17.18 17.32
CA SER A 1 5.46 -15.96 17.93
C SER A 1 4.39 -14.92 18.23
N ALA A 2 3.85 -14.15 17.25
CA ALA A 2 2.96 -13.03 17.59
C ALA A 2 1.57 -13.41 18.17
N GLU A 3 0.96 -14.50 17.69
CA GLU A 3 -0.37 -14.94 18.16
C GLU A 3 -0.31 -16.09 19.18
N CYS A 4 0.75 -16.91 19.12
CA CYS A 4 0.88 -18.11 19.95
C CYS A 4 2.01 -18.04 20.99
N GLY A 5 2.76 -16.93 21.08
CA GLY A 5 3.94 -16.86 21.95
C GLY A 5 5.11 -17.70 21.44
N ASP A 6 5.98 -18.13 22.34
CA ASP A 6 7.15 -18.96 22.04
C ASP A 6 6.77 -20.43 21.82
N TYR A 7 7.56 -21.15 21.02
CA TYR A 7 7.34 -22.57 20.81
C TYR A 7 7.68 -23.36 22.09
N VAL A 8 6.66 -24.00 22.68
CA VAL A 8 6.79 -24.98 23.76
C VAL A 8 6.41 -26.35 23.22
N ILE A 9 7.29 -27.33 23.36
CA ILE A 9 7.08 -28.68 22.79
C ILE A 9 5.88 -29.40 23.42
N GLU A 10 5.56 -29.10 24.68
CA GLU A 10 4.39 -29.64 25.38
C GLU A 10 3.07 -29.08 24.85
N ASP A 11 3.04 -27.80 24.49
CA ASP A 11 1.85 -27.13 23.95
C ASP A 11 1.70 -27.34 22.43
N TYR A 12 2.80 -27.61 21.72
CA TYR A 12 2.86 -27.74 20.26
C TYR A 12 3.60 -29.02 19.81
N PRO A 13 3.00 -30.21 20.05
CA PRO A 13 3.66 -31.50 19.81
C PRO A 13 3.92 -31.78 18.32
N ASP A 14 3.09 -31.26 17.42
CA ASP A 14 3.25 -31.40 15.98
C ASP A 14 2.87 -30.10 15.23
N HIS A 15 2.77 -30.14 13.91
CA HIS A 15 2.45 -28.98 13.08
C HIS A 15 0.96 -28.65 13.03
N THR A 16 0.09 -29.50 13.58
CA THR A 16 -1.37 -29.41 13.39
C THR A 16 -2.01 -28.23 14.12
N TYR A 17 -1.35 -27.64 15.12
CA TYR A 17 -1.81 -26.39 15.74
C TYR A 17 -1.88 -25.24 14.71
N LEU A 18 -1.07 -25.30 13.66
CA LEU A 18 -1.05 -24.31 12.56
C LEU A 18 -2.21 -24.50 11.59
N SER A 19 -2.84 -25.68 11.54
CA SER A 19 -3.97 -25.96 10.65
C SER A 19 -5.24 -25.20 11.05
N SER A 20 -5.31 -24.73 12.31
CA SER A 20 -6.38 -23.84 12.80
C SER A 20 -6.28 -22.40 12.26
N PHE A 21 -5.11 -22.03 11.72
CA PHE A 21 -4.84 -20.73 11.12
C PHE A 21 -4.69 -20.86 9.60
N LYS A 22 -5.25 -19.91 8.85
CA LYS A 22 -5.03 -19.82 7.40
C LYS A 22 -3.99 -18.76 7.08
N PHE A 23 -2.75 -19.20 6.84
CA PHE A 23 -1.63 -18.32 6.47
C PHE A 23 -1.61 -18.01 4.96
N VAL A 24 -2.00 -18.98 4.12
CA VAL A 24 -2.04 -18.83 2.65
C VAL A 24 -3.26 -19.52 2.04
N PRO A 25 -3.70 -19.14 0.82
CA PRO A 25 -4.88 -19.73 0.18
C PRO A 25 -4.78 -21.24 -0.08
N GLN A 26 -3.58 -21.76 -0.36
CA GLN A 26 -3.29 -23.18 -0.56
C GLN A 26 -2.27 -23.64 0.50
N GLN A 27 -2.74 -23.80 1.73
CA GLN A 27 -1.92 -24.27 2.84
C GLN A 27 -1.89 -25.79 2.85
N ASP A 28 -0.69 -26.37 2.91
CA ASP A 28 -0.47 -27.81 2.98
C ASP A 28 0.38 -28.18 4.21
N ALA A 29 0.42 -29.48 4.53
CA ALA A 29 1.12 -30.00 5.70
C ALA A 29 2.65 -29.78 5.63
N ASP A 30 3.23 -29.70 4.43
CA ASP A 30 4.66 -29.44 4.25
C ASP A 30 5.00 -27.98 4.57
N LEU A 31 4.15 -27.04 4.18
CA LEU A 31 4.24 -25.63 4.56
C LEU A 31 4.06 -25.46 6.07
N GLU A 32 3.09 -26.13 6.68
CA GLU A 32 2.87 -26.09 8.13
C GLU A 32 4.10 -26.60 8.90
N ARG A 33 4.71 -27.71 8.47
CA ARG A 33 5.98 -28.19 9.05
C ARG A 33 7.10 -27.16 8.91
N ARG A 34 7.23 -26.50 7.76
CA ARG A 34 8.24 -25.42 7.57
C ARG A 34 7.96 -24.20 8.46
N ILE A 35 6.70 -23.84 8.66
CA ILE A 35 6.29 -22.74 9.55
C ILE A 35 6.62 -23.12 11.01
N MET A 36 6.32 -24.34 11.44
CA MET A 36 6.66 -24.85 12.77
C MET A 36 8.18 -24.84 13.02
N GLU A 37 8.99 -25.29 12.06
CA GLU A 37 10.45 -25.25 12.16
C GLU A 37 10.99 -23.81 12.24
N ASN A 38 10.35 -22.87 11.57
CA ASN A 38 10.68 -21.45 11.74
C ASN A 38 10.20 -20.91 13.08
N HIS A 39 9.05 -21.36 13.60
CA HIS A 39 8.54 -20.96 14.92
C HIS A 39 9.52 -21.34 16.03
N LYS A 40 10.10 -22.56 15.96
CA LYS A 40 11.16 -23.03 16.87
C LYS A 40 12.40 -22.14 16.90
N LYS A 41 12.70 -21.42 15.80
CA LYS A 41 13.89 -20.57 15.67
C LYS A 41 13.71 -19.15 16.21
N HIS A 42 12.47 -18.74 16.52
CA HIS A 42 12.14 -17.39 16.97
C HIS A 42 11.65 -17.34 18.42
N VAL A 43 12.18 -18.23 19.27
CA VAL A 43 11.93 -18.25 20.72
C VAL A 43 12.57 -17.03 21.37
N GLY A 44 11.83 -16.35 22.26
CA GLY A 44 12.26 -15.12 22.93
C GLY A 44 11.96 -13.84 22.14
N GLN A 45 11.30 -13.95 20.98
CA GLN A 45 10.89 -12.79 20.21
C GLN A 45 9.59 -12.20 20.76
N SER A 46 9.59 -10.92 21.13
CA SER A 46 8.36 -10.26 21.56
C SER A 46 7.34 -10.16 20.41
N PRO A 47 6.03 -10.13 20.69
CA PRO A 47 5.02 -9.95 19.65
C PRO A 47 5.23 -8.69 18.80
N ALA A 48 5.76 -7.61 19.38
CA ALA A 48 6.05 -6.37 18.67
C ALA A 48 7.22 -6.52 17.67
N GLU A 49 8.26 -7.27 18.03
CA GLU A 49 9.38 -7.57 17.12
C GLU A 49 8.95 -8.53 16.01
N ALA A 50 8.08 -9.49 16.32
CA ALA A 50 7.51 -10.39 15.33
C ALA A 50 6.65 -9.61 14.31
N ASP A 51 5.79 -8.69 14.77
CA ASP A 51 5.03 -7.80 13.90
C ASP A 51 5.95 -6.91 13.04
N LEU A 52 7.02 -6.36 13.63
CA LEU A 52 7.99 -5.53 12.90
C LEU A 52 8.68 -6.32 11.78
N ASN A 53 9.19 -7.52 12.08
CA ASN A 53 9.84 -8.38 11.08
C ASN A 53 8.90 -8.79 9.96
N LEU A 54 7.63 -9.05 10.27
CA LEU A 54 6.60 -9.32 9.27
C LEU A 54 6.42 -8.11 8.34
N LEU A 55 6.26 -6.91 8.89
CA LEU A 55 6.11 -5.68 8.10
C LEU A 55 7.36 -5.36 7.29
N GLU A 56 8.55 -5.62 7.83
CA GLU A 56 9.83 -5.46 7.14
C GLU A 56 10.01 -6.41 5.96
N THR A 57 9.47 -7.62 6.08
CA THR A 57 9.48 -8.61 5.00
C THR A 57 8.41 -8.25 3.97
N ALA A 58 7.20 -7.96 4.43
CA ALA A 58 6.07 -7.61 3.57
C ALA A 58 6.37 -6.37 2.72
N ARG A 59 7.00 -5.32 3.28
CA ARG A 59 7.38 -4.11 2.51
C ARG A 59 8.37 -4.37 1.37
N ARG A 60 9.10 -5.49 1.39
CA ARG A 60 10.05 -5.87 0.32
C ARG A 60 9.34 -6.57 -0.84
N CYS A 61 8.13 -7.11 -0.61
CA CYS A 61 7.33 -7.69 -1.68
C CYS A 61 6.86 -6.57 -2.63
N GLU A 62 7.20 -6.71 -3.91
CA GLU A 62 6.93 -5.69 -4.94
C GLU A 62 5.44 -5.34 -5.08
N LEU A 63 4.56 -6.28 -4.75
CA LEU A 63 3.10 -6.09 -4.83
C LEU A 63 2.47 -5.67 -3.49
N TYR A 64 3.22 -5.58 -2.39
CA TYR A 64 2.67 -5.25 -1.09
C TYR A 64 2.11 -3.82 -1.07
N GLY A 65 0.85 -3.69 -0.63
CA GLY A 65 0.12 -2.41 -0.63
C GLY A 65 -0.21 -1.86 -2.03
N THR A 66 0.09 -2.60 -3.11
CA THR A 66 -0.09 -2.13 -4.48
C THR A 66 -1.46 -2.54 -5.02
N LYS A 67 -2.35 -1.56 -5.21
CA LYS A 67 -3.63 -1.80 -5.89
C LYS A 67 -3.47 -1.61 -7.40
N MET A 68 -3.51 -2.71 -8.14
CA MET A 68 -3.49 -2.73 -9.59
C MET A 68 -4.85 -2.35 -10.20
N HIS A 69 -4.79 -1.67 -11.34
CA HIS A 69 -5.92 -1.18 -12.09
C HIS A 69 -5.76 -1.54 -13.57
N ALA A 70 -6.68 -2.35 -14.10
CA ALA A 70 -6.63 -2.77 -15.49
C ALA A 70 -6.72 -1.58 -16.45
N ALA A 71 -5.83 -1.56 -17.43
CA ALA A 71 -5.77 -0.55 -18.49
C ALA A 71 -5.18 -1.18 -19.76
N LYS A 72 -5.11 -0.41 -20.83
CA LYS A 72 -4.47 -0.77 -22.10
C LYS A 72 -3.54 0.34 -22.55
N ASP A 73 -2.52 0.01 -23.32
CA ASP A 73 -1.72 1.02 -24.03
C ASP A 73 -2.43 1.48 -25.33
N HIS A 74 -1.68 2.16 -26.20
CA HIS A 74 -2.19 2.60 -27.50
C HIS A 74 -2.43 1.47 -28.51
N ASP A 75 -1.73 0.35 -28.36
CA ASP A 75 -1.84 -0.83 -29.24
C ASP A 75 -2.95 -1.79 -28.75
N GLY A 76 -3.56 -1.49 -27.59
CA GLY A 76 -4.60 -2.32 -26.98
C GLY A 76 -4.06 -3.45 -26.12
N MET A 77 -2.76 -3.46 -25.84
CA MET A 77 -2.10 -4.44 -24.99
C MET A 77 -2.62 -4.33 -23.55
N PRO A 78 -3.09 -5.42 -22.94
CA PRO A 78 -3.59 -5.40 -21.57
C PRO A 78 -2.44 -5.16 -20.58
N LEU A 79 -2.61 -4.14 -19.74
CA LEU A 79 -1.66 -3.71 -18.73
C LEU A 79 -2.39 -3.46 -17.40
N ASN A 80 -1.61 -3.39 -16.33
CA ASN A 80 -2.07 -3.02 -15.00
C ASN A 80 -1.32 -1.77 -14.53
N LEU A 81 -2.05 -0.75 -14.12
CA LEU A 81 -1.49 0.47 -13.54
C LEU A 81 -1.63 0.46 -12.03
N ALA A 82 -0.62 0.96 -11.33
CA ALA A 82 -0.69 1.18 -9.89
C ALA A 82 -0.06 2.52 -9.50
N VAL A 83 -0.36 2.96 -8.28
CA VAL A 83 0.16 4.19 -7.69
C VAL A 83 1.02 3.82 -6.49
N ALA A 84 2.26 4.27 -6.49
CA ALA A 84 3.22 4.01 -5.42
C ALA A 84 3.88 5.32 -4.93
N HIS A 85 4.60 5.26 -3.81
CA HIS A 85 5.34 6.41 -3.29
C HIS A 85 6.39 6.94 -4.28
N MET A 86 6.95 6.08 -5.14
CA MET A 86 7.95 6.43 -6.14
C MET A 86 7.38 7.00 -7.44
N GLY A 87 6.12 6.68 -7.79
CA GLY A 87 5.58 7.02 -9.10
C GLY A 87 4.28 6.32 -9.45
N ALA A 88 3.83 6.57 -10.69
CA ALA A 88 2.85 5.71 -11.35
C ALA A 88 3.60 4.51 -11.95
N VAL A 89 3.15 3.30 -11.63
CA VAL A 89 3.84 2.05 -11.98
C VAL A 89 3.00 1.30 -13.00
N VAL A 90 3.66 0.72 -14.00
CA VAL A 90 3.03 -0.10 -15.05
C VAL A 90 3.50 -1.54 -14.88
N PHE A 91 2.53 -2.44 -14.89
CA PHE A 91 2.71 -3.87 -14.83
C PHE A 91 2.15 -4.50 -16.10
N GLN A 92 2.82 -5.54 -16.58
CA GLN A 92 2.26 -6.51 -17.49
C GLN A 92 2.00 -7.78 -16.68
N ASN A 93 0.75 -8.21 -16.60
CA ASN A 93 0.31 -9.20 -15.62
C ASN A 93 0.69 -8.76 -14.20
N TYR A 94 1.63 -9.47 -13.57
CA TYR A 94 2.19 -9.18 -12.24
C TYR A 94 3.65 -8.73 -12.28
N THR A 95 4.23 -8.56 -13.46
CA THR A 95 5.63 -8.12 -13.63
C THR A 95 5.67 -6.62 -13.87
N LYS A 96 6.45 -5.89 -13.08
CA LYS A 96 6.65 -4.45 -13.27
C LYS A 96 7.47 -4.21 -14.52
N ILE A 97 6.93 -3.44 -15.47
CA ILE A 97 7.60 -3.11 -16.73
C ILE A 97 8.11 -1.68 -16.77
N ASN A 98 7.51 -0.76 -16.00
CA ASN A 98 7.94 0.63 -16.00
C ASN A 98 7.50 1.38 -14.72
N THR A 99 8.25 2.43 -14.38
CA THR A 99 7.90 3.38 -13.32
C THR A 99 8.05 4.82 -13.81
N PHE A 100 6.94 5.54 -13.90
CA PHE A 100 6.94 6.99 -14.09
C PHE A 100 7.16 7.69 -12.77
N SER A 101 8.43 8.04 -12.50
CA SER A 101 8.81 8.77 -11.29
C SER A 101 8.03 10.09 -11.17
N TRP A 102 7.59 10.43 -9.95
CA TRP A 102 6.94 11.72 -9.68
C TRP A 102 7.79 12.93 -10.08
N ALA A 103 9.12 12.80 -10.07
CA ALA A 103 10.03 13.86 -10.51
C ALA A 103 9.98 14.09 -12.03
N LYS A 104 9.76 13.03 -12.81
CA LYS A 104 9.67 13.08 -14.28
C LYS A 104 8.28 13.51 -14.77
N ILE A 105 7.25 13.37 -13.93
CA ILE A 105 5.87 13.71 -14.29
C ILE A 105 5.64 15.23 -14.16
N ARG A 106 5.35 15.86 -15.30
CA ARG A 106 4.98 17.29 -15.38
C ARG A 106 3.49 17.51 -15.12
N LYS A 107 2.63 16.66 -15.69
CA LYS A 107 1.18 16.81 -15.57
C LYS A 107 0.45 15.48 -15.70
N LEU A 108 -0.54 15.29 -14.84
CA LEU A 108 -1.49 14.18 -14.90
C LEU A 108 -2.85 14.70 -15.36
N SER A 109 -3.46 14.03 -16.33
CA SER A 109 -4.79 14.38 -16.83
C SER A 109 -5.57 13.14 -17.27
N PHE A 110 -6.88 13.29 -17.46
CA PHE A 110 -7.70 12.25 -18.07
C PHE A 110 -8.77 12.87 -18.97
N LYS A 111 -9.18 12.14 -20.01
CA LYS A 111 -10.25 12.50 -20.94
C LYS A 111 -11.04 11.26 -21.32
N ARG A 112 -12.32 11.19 -20.93
CA ARG A 112 -13.17 10.00 -21.08
C ARG A 112 -12.49 8.78 -20.43
N LYS A 113 -12.10 7.79 -21.23
CA LYS A 113 -11.40 6.57 -20.82
C LYS A 113 -9.86 6.69 -20.88
N ARG A 114 -9.34 7.80 -21.41
CA ARG A 114 -7.90 8.04 -21.59
C ARG A 114 -7.31 8.68 -20.34
N TYR A 115 -6.33 8.02 -19.74
CA TYR A 115 -5.43 8.57 -18.75
C TYR A 115 -4.15 9.03 -19.45
N ILE A 116 -3.68 10.24 -19.13
CA ILE A 116 -2.62 10.91 -19.88
C ILE A 116 -1.58 11.42 -18.89
N ILE A 117 -0.35 10.94 -19.04
CA ILE A 117 0.83 11.38 -18.29
C ILE A 117 1.67 12.24 -19.23
N LYS A 118 1.90 13.50 -18.87
CA LYS A 118 2.90 14.34 -19.53
C LYS A 118 4.16 14.37 -18.70
N LEU A 119 5.28 14.04 -19.33
CA LEU A 119 6.60 14.08 -18.74
C LEU A 119 7.24 15.46 -18.95
N HIS A 120 8.26 15.75 -18.16
CA HIS A 120 9.18 16.84 -18.47
C HIS A 120 9.97 16.48 -19.74
N PRO A 121 10.21 17.43 -20.65
CA PRO A 121 11.11 17.21 -21.77
C PRO A 121 12.50 16.95 -21.20
N ASP A 122 12.94 15.71 -21.29
CA ASP A 122 14.32 15.31 -21.01
C ASP A 122 15.08 15.34 -22.34
N THR A 123 16.37 15.68 -22.31
CA THR A 123 17.21 16.05 -23.48
C THR A 123 17.39 14.96 -24.57
N GLY A 124 16.61 13.87 -24.55
CA GLY A 124 16.65 12.81 -25.57
C GLY A 124 15.38 11.97 -25.78
N CYS A 125 14.26 12.23 -25.11
CA CYS A 125 13.03 11.41 -25.26
C CYS A 125 11.93 12.13 -26.07
N TYR A 126 11.65 11.63 -27.28
CA TYR A 126 10.66 12.20 -28.20
C TYR A 126 9.18 12.02 -27.79
N ARG A 127 8.86 11.18 -26.80
CA ARG A 127 7.48 11.01 -26.29
C ARG A 127 7.32 11.66 -24.93
N ASP A 128 6.98 12.95 -24.95
CA ASP A 128 6.65 13.73 -23.75
C ASP A 128 5.28 13.37 -23.16
N THR A 129 4.47 12.59 -23.89
CA THR A 129 3.10 12.25 -23.54
C THR A 129 2.91 10.74 -23.66
N VAL A 130 2.48 10.12 -22.56
CA VAL A 130 2.13 8.69 -22.48
C VAL A 130 0.66 8.57 -22.14
N GLU A 131 -0.03 7.63 -22.79
CA GLU A 131 -1.46 7.43 -22.63
C GLU A 131 -1.82 5.99 -22.32
N PHE A 132 -2.83 5.84 -21.48
CA PHE A 132 -3.42 4.56 -21.12
C PHE A 132 -4.93 4.63 -21.21
N TYR A 133 -5.57 3.50 -21.55
CA TYR A 133 -6.98 3.41 -21.84
C TYR A 133 -7.64 2.46 -20.83
N PHE A 134 -8.58 2.98 -20.07
CA PHE A 134 -9.38 2.20 -19.12
C PHE A 134 -10.64 1.65 -19.81
N GLU A 135 -11.24 0.63 -19.20
CA GLU A 135 -12.52 0.10 -19.67
C GLU A 135 -13.66 1.12 -19.54
N ASP A 136 -13.67 1.91 -18.45
CA ASP A 136 -14.66 2.96 -18.25
C ASP A 136 -14.07 4.29 -17.76
N ARG A 137 -14.87 5.36 -17.93
CA ARG A 137 -14.50 6.72 -17.56
C ARG A 137 -14.30 6.89 -16.05
N ASN A 138 -15.14 6.25 -15.24
CA ASN A 138 -15.10 6.40 -13.78
C ASN A 138 -13.87 5.70 -13.20
N GLN A 139 -13.49 4.52 -13.68
CA GLN A 139 -12.23 3.87 -13.36
C GLN A 139 -11.03 4.77 -13.70
N CYS A 140 -11.01 5.34 -14.91
CA CYS A 140 -9.98 6.29 -15.33
C CYS A 140 -9.92 7.52 -14.41
N LYS A 141 -11.06 8.13 -14.12
CA LYS A 141 -11.17 9.30 -13.23
C LYS A 141 -10.70 8.98 -11.80
N ASN A 142 -11.08 7.82 -11.28
CA ASN A 142 -10.72 7.38 -9.94
C ASN A 142 -9.21 7.10 -9.85
N PHE A 143 -8.63 6.46 -10.85
CA PHE A 143 -7.18 6.26 -10.94
C PHE A 143 -6.42 7.59 -11.01
N TRP A 144 -6.89 8.52 -11.86
CA TRP A 144 -6.31 9.85 -11.96
C TRP A 144 -6.36 10.60 -10.62
N LYS A 145 -7.48 10.54 -9.88
CA LYS A 145 -7.59 11.15 -8.54
C LYS A 145 -6.55 10.60 -7.57
N LYS A 146 -6.41 9.28 -7.50
CA LYS A 146 -5.39 8.62 -6.65
C LYS A 146 -3.98 9.08 -7.01
N CYS A 147 -3.66 9.16 -8.30
CA CYS A 147 -2.35 9.66 -8.73
C CYS A 147 -2.13 11.13 -8.34
N VAL A 148 -3.15 11.97 -8.45
CA VAL A 148 -3.08 13.38 -8.03
C VAL A 148 -2.91 13.51 -6.52
N GLU A 149 -3.60 12.67 -5.73
CA GLU A 149 -3.46 12.63 -4.27
C GLU A 149 -2.06 12.19 -3.86
N HIS A 150 -1.55 11.08 -4.40
CA HIS A 150 -0.19 10.61 -4.11
C HIS A 150 0.88 11.61 -4.56
N HIS A 151 0.80 12.09 -5.81
CA HIS A 151 1.75 13.10 -6.30
C HIS A 151 1.69 14.37 -5.45
N GLY A 152 0.51 14.82 -5.03
CA GLY A 152 0.33 15.94 -4.12
C GLY A 152 0.95 15.69 -2.75
N PHE A 153 0.67 14.54 -2.15
CA PHE A 153 1.19 14.14 -0.84
C PHE A 153 2.72 14.07 -0.78
N PHE A 154 3.36 13.50 -1.82
CA PHE A 154 4.81 13.30 -1.86
C PHE A 154 5.60 14.50 -2.39
N ARG A 155 5.00 15.40 -3.21
CA ARG A 155 5.73 16.54 -3.81
C ARG A 155 5.37 17.92 -3.26
N CYS A 156 4.20 18.13 -2.66
CA CYS A 156 3.91 19.44 -2.09
C CYS A 156 4.69 19.62 -0.78
N THR A 157 5.51 20.67 -0.71
CA THR A 157 6.21 21.10 0.52
C THR A 157 5.30 21.86 1.49
N SER A 158 4.08 22.19 1.05
CA SER A 158 3.00 22.75 1.85
C SER A 158 1.68 22.57 1.09
N SER A 159 0.62 22.19 1.81
CA SER A 159 -0.76 22.11 1.34
C SER A 159 -1.30 23.46 0.82
N GLY A 160 -0.67 24.59 1.16
CA GLY A 160 -1.14 25.94 0.85
C GLY A 160 -0.67 26.55 -0.48
N ILE A 161 0.36 26.02 -1.15
CA ILE A 161 1.01 26.74 -2.28
C ILE A 161 0.19 26.66 -3.58
N ARG A 162 -0.56 25.58 -3.84
CA ARG A 162 -1.40 25.46 -5.06
C ARG A 162 -2.84 25.94 -4.91
N ALA A 163 -3.29 26.24 -3.69
CA ALA A 163 -4.62 26.80 -3.45
C ALA A 163 -4.70 28.28 -3.88
N LYS A 164 -3.59 29.02 -3.82
CA LYS A 164 -3.59 30.48 -4.04
C LYS A 164 -3.60 30.93 -5.51
N GLU A 165 -3.20 30.12 -6.48
CA GLU A 165 -2.83 30.66 -7.81
C GLU A 165 -3.84 30.51 -8.97
N ARG A 166 -5.15 30.40 -8.72
CA ARG A 166 -6.14 30.69 -9.79
C ARG A 166 -7.57 30.86 -9.29
N GLU A 167 -7.80 31.93 -8.55
CA GLU A 167 -9.11 32.54 -8.47
C GLU A 167 -9.42 33.27 -9.79
N LYS A 168 -9.63 32.51 -10.88
CA LYS A 168 -10.33 33.04 -12.05
C LYS A 168 -11.62 32.25 -12.20
N ARG A 169 -12.70 32.87 -11.74
CA ARG A 169 -14.09 32.42 -11.85
C ARG A 169 -14.36 31.97 -13.29
N ARG A 170 -14.48 30.67 -13.51
CA ARG A 170 -15.08 30.12 -14.73
C ARG A 170 -16.49 29.67 -14.35
N ILE A 171 -17.48 30.31 -14.96
CA ILE A 171 -18.91 30.15 -14.65
C ILE A 171 -19.43 28.75 -15.05
N ILE A 172 -18.65 27.94 -15.78
CA ILE A 172 -18.97 26.53 -16.07
C ILE A 172 -17.70 25.67 -15.94
N PRO A 173 -17.60 24.75 -14.96
CA PRO A 173 -16.48 23.82 -14.88
C PRO A 173 -16.62 22.72 -15.92
N ARG A 174 -16.05 22.93 -17.12
CA ARG A 174 -15.85 21.85 -18.11
C ARG A 174 -14.65 21.00 -17.71
N GLY A 175 -14.87 20.00 -16.85
CA GLY A 175 -13.86 19.02 -16.42
C GLY A 175 -13.78 18.80 -14.91
N SER A 176 -12.91 17.90 -14.47
CA SER A 176 -12.68 17.66 -13.04
C SER A 176 -11.88 18.80 -12.43
N SER A 177 -12.42 19.49 -11.43
CA SER A 177 -11.75 20.54 -10.65
C SER A 177 -10.92 20.00 -9.48
N PHE A 178 -10.87 18.67 -9.31
CA PHE A 178 -10.24 18.02 -8.16
C PHE A 178 -8.78 18.43 -8.00
N ARG A 179 -8.43 18.82 -6.77
CA ARG A 179 -7.08 19.15 -6.32
C ARG A 179 -6.86 18.46 -4.97
N TYR A 180 -5.63 18.08 -4.71
CA TYR A 180 -5.23 17.59 -3.40
C TYR A 180 -5.37 18.72 -2.36
N SER A 181 -6.06 18.43 -1.26
CA SER A 181 -6.35 19.39 -0.16
C SER A 181 -5.94 18.85 1.22
N GLY A 182 -5.14 17.76 1.26
CA GLY A 182 -4.70 17.12 2.50
C GLY A 182 -3.35 17.66 3.01
N LYS A 183 -2.94 17.20 4.20
CA LYS A 183 -1.60 17.42 4.76
C LYS A 183 -0.58 16.53 4.06
N THR A 184 0.49 17.13 3.57
CA THR A 184 1.58 16.48 2.82
C THR A 184 2.48 15.64 3.74
N GLN A 185 3.31 14.76 3.16
CA GLN A 185 4.27 13.98 3.94
C GLN A 185 5.21 14.88 4.76
N LYS A 186 5.67 15.99 4.16
CA LYS A 186 6.56 16.94 4.83
C LYS A 186 5.87 17.58 6.04
N GLU A 187 4.64 18.08 5.88
CA GLU A 187 3.87 18.65 6.99
C GLU A 187 3.58 17.61 8.09
N MET A 188 3.37 16.34 7.73
CA MET A 188 3.24 15.27 8.70
C MET A 188 4.55 14.97 9.44
N GLN A 189 5.68 14.91 8.73
CA GLN A 189 7.00 14.71 9.32
C GLN A 189 7.37 15.86 10.26
N GLU A 190 7.13 17.10 9.86
CA GLU A 190 7.33 18.30 10.69
C GLU A 190 6.43 18.28 11.93
N PHE A 191 5.14 17.96 11.76
CA PHE A 191 4.22 17.82 12.90
C PHE A 191 4.67 16.74 13.89
N VAL A 192 5.13 15.58 13.40
CA VAL A 192 5.63 14.50 14.25
C VAL A 192 6.89 14.92 15.00
N ARG A 193 7.81 15.59 14.31
CA ARG A 193 9.03 16.14 14.93
C ARG A 193 8.71 17.15 16.03
N GLU A 194 7.69 17.99 15.83
CA GLU A 194 7.29 19.03 16.78
C GLU A 194 6.40 18.53 17.94
N ASN A 195 5.65 17.44 17.73
CA ASN A 195 4.68 16.92 18.71
C ASN A 195 5.08 15.56 19.31
N PHE A 196 6.35 15.18 19.19
CA PHE A 196 6.88 13.86 19.60
C PHE A 196 6.53 13.48 21.06
N VAL A 197 6.37 14.47 21.93
CA VAL A 197 6.09 14.30 23.37
C VAL A 197 4.65 13.85 23.69
N LYS A 198 3.71 13.92 22.75
CA LYS A 198 2.27 13.68 23.03
C LYS A 198 1.70 12.34 22.55
N ARG A 199 2.51 11.42 22.01
CA ARG A 199 2.01 10.13 21.55
C ARG A 199 1.89 9.14 22.72
N GLN A 200 0.66 8.77 23.07
CA GLN A 200 0.41 7.59 23.89
C GLN A 200 0.92 6.34 23.15
N SER A 201 1.58 5.45 23.90
CA SER A 201 2.06 4.17 23.41
C SER A 201 0.88 3.31 22.95
N PHE A 202 0.99 2.76 21.73
CA PHE A 202 0.00 1.85 21.18
C PHE A 202 -0.06 0.59 22.06
N HIS A 203 -1.17 0.37 22.76
CA HIS A 203 -1.42 -0.84 23.53
C HIS A 203 -2.29 -1.78 22.69
N ARG A 204 -1.75 -2.96 22.39
CA ARG A 204 -2.49 -4.03 21.73
C ARG A 204 -3.41 -4.70 22.76
N HIS A 205 -4.71 -4.80 22.46
CA HIS A 205 -5.59 -5.69 23.23
C HIS A 205 -5.31 -7.13 22.81
N VAL A 206 -4.59 -7.87 23.64
CA VAL A 206 -4.46 -9.32 23.51
C VAL A 206 -5.77 -9.94 24.00
N ARG A 207 -6.49 -10.65 23.12
CA ARG A 207 -7.64 -11.46 23.54
C ARG A 207 -7.10 -12.75 24.13
N ASN A 208 -7.11 -12.88 25.45
CA ASN A 208 -6.86 -14.16 26.11
C ASN A 208 -8.02 -15.09 25.79
N LEU A 209 -7.83 -16.03 24.87
CA LEU A 209 -8.71 -17.18 24.73
C LEU A 209 -8.28 -18.25 25.74
N HIS A 210 -8.55 -17.99 27.02
CA HIS A 210 -8.61 -19.02 28.04
C HIS A 210 -9.77 -18.66 28.99
N SER A 211 -10.96 -19.09 28.59
CA SER A 211 -12.11 -19.20 29.47
C SER A 211 -12.99 -20.32 28.91
N SER A 212 -12.78 -21.51 29.45
CA SER A 212 -13.77 -22.55 29.72
C SER A 212 -13.13 -23.93 29.62
N MET A 213 -12.44 -24.34 30.69
CA MET A 213 -12.45 -25.74 31.09
C MET A 213 -12.92 -25.79 32.54
N GLY A 214 -13.93 -26.63 32.75
CA GLY A 214 -14.86 -26.56 33.88
C GLY A 214 -14.25 -26.91 35.22
N ASN A 215 -14.79 -26.26 36.26
CA ASN A 215 -14.77 -26.79 37.60
C ASN A 215 -15.67 -28.04 37.64
N VAL A 216 -15.07 -29.22 37.64
CA VAL A 216 -15.64 -30.40 38.29
C VAL A 216 -14.53 -31.05 39.09
N SER A 217 -14.41 -30.63 40.35
CA SER A 217 -13.68 -31.38 41.38
C SER A 217 -14.70 -32.15 42.22
N GLN A 218 -14.43 -33.45 42.35
CA GLN A 218 -15.16 -34.45 43.14
C GLN A 218 -15.08 -34.18 44.64
N SER A 219 -16.16 -34.48 45.37
CA SER A 219 -16.27 -35.45 46.49
C SER A 219 -17.47 -35.10 47.38
#